data_AF-A0A3M6VV70-F1
#
_entry.id   AF-A0A3M6VV70-F1
#
_cell.length_a   1.000
_cell.length_b   1.000
_cell.length_c   1.000
_cell.angle_alpha   90.00
_cell.angle_beta   90.00
_cell.angle_gamma   90.00
#
_symmetry.space_group_name_H-M   'P 1'
#
loop_
_entity.id
_entity.type
_entity.pdbx_description
1 polymer ?
#
loop_
_entity_poly.entity_id
_entity_poly.type
_entity_poly.pdbx_seq_one_letter_code
_entity_poly.pdbx_strand_id
1 'polypeptide(L)'
;MASLSASETEFLAEQELIVIMPHFHLRENNGLLNFISGDFGPFQPGITTHVPLWLAIMLKQLHKCRILAPSWLSVGTISFIESSLKQNGSI
;
A
#
# COMPACT_ATOMS: atom_id res chain seq x y z
N MET A 1 22.68 0.82 -19.89
CA MET A 1 22.12 1.28 -18.60
C MET A 1 21.84 0.05 -17.77
N ALA A 2 22.43 -0.09 -16.58
CA ALA A 2 22.15 -1.25 -15.73
C ALA A 2 20.71 -1.14 -15.22
N SER A 3 19.88 -2.13 -15.54
CA SER A 3 18.53 -2.25 -14.98
C SER A 3 18.63 -2.83 -13.56
N LEU A 4 17.78 -2.35 -12.66
CA LEU A 4 17.60 -2.97 -11.35
C LEU A 4 17.15 -4.42 -11.50
N SER A 5 17.59 -5.27 -10.57
CA SER A 5 17.01 -6.60 -10.41
C SER A 5 15.54 -6.50 -9.96
N ALA A 6 14.79 -7.59 -10.11
CA ALA A 6 13.41 -7.67 -9.64
C ALA A 6 13.30 -7.39 -8.13
N SER A 7 14.21 -7.95 -7.33
CA SER A 7 14.23 -7.79 -5.87
C SER A 7 14.56 -6.35 -5.44
N GLU A 8 15.48 -5.68 -6.13
CA GLU A 8 15.76 -4.26 -5.85
C GLU A 8 14.56 -3.38 -6.20
N THR A 9 13.86 -3.70 -7.29
CA THR A 9 12.65 -2.98 -7.70
C THR A 9 11.51 -3.19 -6.69
N GLU A 10 11.33 -4.41 -6.21
CA GLU A 10 10.36 -4.74 -5.15
C GLU A 10 10.65 -3.97 -3.87
N PHE A 11 11.91 -4.00 -3.40
CA PHE A 11 12.33 -3.27 -2.20
C PHE A 11 12.04 -1.77 -2.27
N LEU A 12 12.25 -1.15 -3.44
CA LEU A 12 11.90 0.26 -3.65
C LEU A 12 10.40 0.49 -3.69
N ALA A 13 9.64 -0.41 -4.33
CA ALA A 13 8.19 -0.34 -4.40
C ALA A 13 7.53 -0.47 -3.01
N GLU A 14 8.16 -1.18 -2.07
CA GLU A 14 7.66 -1.33 -0.71
C GLU A 14 7.59 -0.03 0.11
N GLN A 15 8.27 1.03 -0.33
CA GLN A 15 8.23 2.34 0.32
C GLN A 15 6.95 3.12 0.03
N GLU A 16 6.16 2.68 -0.96
CA GLU A 16 4.92 3.35 -1.34
C GLU A 16 3.90 3.30 -0.20
N LEU A 17 3.25 4.43 0.07
CA LEU A 17 2.22 4.53 1.10
C LEU A 17 0.89 3.99 0.57
N ILE A 18 0.37 2.98 1.26
CA ILE A 18 -0.93 2.38 0.96
C ILE A 18 -1.90 2.53 2.12
N VAL A 19 -3.19 2.43 1.80
CA VAL A 19 -4.26 2.56 2.79
C VAL A 19 -4.59 1.19 3.38
N ILE A 20 -4.59 1.11 4.70
CA ILE A 20 -5.05 -0.07 5.44
C ILE A 20 -6.18 0.28 6.39
N MET A 21 -6.99 -0.71 6.74
CA MET A 21 -7.96 -0.65 7.82
C MET A 21 -7.50 -1.59 8.94
N PRO A 22 -7.01 -1.07 10.09
CA PRO A 22 -6.54 -1.89 11.19
C PRO A 22 -7.71 -2.51 11.97
N HIS A 23 -7.41 -3.60 12.68
CA HIS A 23 -8.32 -4.33 13.57
C HIS A 23 -7.95 -4.14 15.05
N PHE A 24 -6.93 -3.34 15.34
CA PHE A 24 -6.42 -3.10 16.69
C PHE A 24 -6.39 -1.61 16.99
N HIS A 25 -6.38 -1.29 18.28
CA HIS A 25 -6.24 0.06 18.77
C HIS A 25 -4.87 0.22 19.44
N LEU A 26 -4.04 1.12 18.92
CA LEU A 26 -2.82 1.54 19.59
C LEU A 26 -3.14 2.75 20.47
N ARG A 27 -2.94 2.63 21.80
CA ARG A 27 -3.20 3.73 22.75
C ARG A 27 -1.94 4.45 23.19
N GLU A 28 -0.81 3.77 23.13
CA GLU A 28 0.50 4.32 23.46
C GLU A 28 0.96 5.31 22.37
N ASN A 29 1.83 6.25 22.73
CA ASN A 29 2.41 7.24 21.80
C ASN A 29 1.36 7.97 20.93
N ASN A 30 0.23 8.34 21.54
CA ASN A 30 -0.87 9.01 20.84
C ASN A 30 -1.44 8.21 19.63
N GLY A 31 -1.28 6.88 19.67
CA GLY A 31 -1.72 5.95 18.63
C GLY A 31 -0.77 5.80 17.44
N LEU A 32 0.44 6.36 17.53
CA LEU A 32 1.45 6.34 16.49
C LEU A 32 2.55 5.30 16.76
N LEU A 33 3.06 4.69 15.70
CA LEU A 33 4.31 3.93 15.72
C LEU A 33 5.43 4.80 15.19
N ASN A 34 6.45 5.03 16.00
CA ASN A 34 7.58 5.86 15.63
C ASN A 34 8.71 4.99 15.07
N PHE A 35 9.04 5.17 13.79
CA PHE A 35 10.15 4.48 13.12
C PHE A 35 11.23 5.46 12.69
N ILE A 36 12.41 4.95 12.35
CA ILE A 36 13.53 5.76 11.83
C ILE A 36 13.11 6.55 10.58
N SER A 37 12.29 5.95 9.71
CA SER A 37 11.81 6.54 8.46
C SER A 37 10.53 7.38 8.60
N GLY A 38 10.04 7.61 9.82
CA GLY A 38 8.85 8.41 10.10
C GLY A 38 7.85 7.73 11.04
N ASP A 39 6.78 8.47 11.36
CA ASP A 39 5.74 8.02 12.28
C ASP A 39 4.47 7.62 11.50
N PHE A 40 3.86 6.49 11.87
CA PHE A 40 2.65 5.97 11.22
C PHE A 40 1.50 5.77 12.19
N GLY A 41 0.28 6.10 11.77
CA GLY A 41 -0.95 6.00 12.56
C GLY A 41 -1.81 7.27 12.44
N PRO A 42 -2.81 7.47 13.31
CA PRO A 42 -3.17 6.62 14.43
C PRO A 42 -3.79 5.27 14.01
N PHE A 43 -3.50 4.20 14.76
CA PHE A 43 -4.13 2.89 14.52
C PHE A 43 -5.40 2.72 15.36
N GLN A 44 -6.55 2.85 14.72
CA GLN A 44 -7.86 2.68 15.36
C GLN A 44 -8.75 1.71 14.56
N PRO A 45 -9.41 0.73 15.20
CA PRO A 45 -10.21 -0.25 14.49
C PRO A 45 -11.27 0.40 13.59
N GLY A 46 -11.30 -0.02 12.32
CA GLY A 46 -12.26 0.51 11.35
C GLY A 46 -11.95 1.89 10.78
N ILE A 47 -10.91 2.58 11.26
CA ILE A 47 -10.46 3.86 10.70
C ILE A 47 -9.26 3.61 9.79
N THR A 48 -9.36 4.06 8.55
CA THR A 48 -8.28 3.89 7.57
C THR A 48 -7.06 4.74 7.91
N THR A 49 -5.87 4.19 7.70
CA THR A 49 -4.60 4.90 7.88
C THR A 49 -3.62 4.57 6.77
N HIS A 50 -2.69 5.48 6.50
CA HIS A 50 -1.66 5.33 5.48
C HIS A 50 -0.38 4.78 6.12
N VAL A 51 0.14 3.70 5.54
CA VAL A 51 1.38 3.06 5.99
C VAL A 51 2.19 2.59 4.77
N PRO A 52 3.52 2.42 4.88
CA PRO A 52 4.31 1.82 3.83
C PRO A 52 3.87 0.39 3.56
N LEU A 53 4.03 -0.07 2.32
CA LEU A 53 3.62 -1.40 1.90
C LEU A 53 4.30 -2.51 2.73
N TRP A 54 5.58 -2.39 3.07
CA TRP A 54 6.25 -3.36 3.95
C TRP A 54 5.56 -3.49 5.32
N LEU A 55 5.13 -2.37 5.91
CA LEU A 55 4.44 -2.35 7.21
C LEU A 55 3.04 -2.95 7.08
N ALA A 56 2.32 -2.62 6.00
CA ALA A 56 1.02 -3.21 5.70
C ALA A 56 1.08 -4.73 5.53
N ILE A 57 2.10 -5.25 4.82
CA ILE A 57 2.30 -6.69 4.61
C ILE A 57 2.55 -7.37 5.95
N MET A 58 3.45 -6.83 6.79
CA MET A 58 3.70 -7.35 8.13
C MET A 58 2.43 -7.37 9.00
N LEU A 59 1.68 -6.26 9.04
CA LEU A 59 0.43 -6.18 9.81
C LEU A 59 -0.62 -7.16 9.29
N LYS A 60 -0.68 -7.39 7.98
CA LYS A 60 -1.58 -8.37 7.36
C LYS A 60 -1.20 -9.81 7.72
N GLN A 61 0.09 -10.15 7.71
CA GLN A 61 0.58 -11.46 8.16
C GLN A 61 0.26 -11.73 9.63
N LEU A 62 0.23 -10.68 10.46
CA LEU A 62 -0.20 -10.75 11.87
C LEU A 62 -1.74 -10.70 12.04
N HIS A 63 -2.51 -10.70 10.96
CA HIS A 63 -3.97 -10.55 10.95
C HIS A 63 -4.50 -9.26 11.62
N LYS A 64 -3.65 -8.23 11.74
CA LYS A 64 -3.95 -6.96 12.42
C LYS A 64 -4.57 -5.90 11.52
N CYS A 65 -4.62 -6.10 10.21
CA CYS A 65 -5.29 -5.17 9.30
C CYS A 65 -5.85 -5.84 8.05
N ARG A 66 -6.71 -5.11 7.37
CA ARG A 66 -7.11 -5.35 5.98
C ARG A 66 -6.46 -4.30 5.09
N ILE A 67 -5.75 -4.73 4.05
CA ILE A 67 -5.24 -3.83 3.01
C ILE A 67 -6.38 -3.42 2.09
N LEU A 68 -6.52 -2.13 1.82
CA LEU A 68 -7.50 -1.62 0.87
C LEU A 68 -6.86 -1.50 -0.52
N ALA A 69 -7.53 -2.04 -1.53
CA ALA A 69 -7.08 -1.92 -2.91
C ALA A 69 -7.19 -0.45 -3.36
N PRO A 70 -6.16 0.09 -4.04
CA PRO A 70 -6.24 1.45 -4.58
C PRO A 70 -7.27 1.53 -5.71
N SER A 71 -7.79 2.73 -5.98
CA SER A 71 -8.89 2.96 -6.93
C SER A 71 -8.58 2.53 -8.37
N TRP A 72 -7.31 2.57 -8.77
CA TRP A 72 -6.86 2.10 -10.07
C TRP A 72 -6.83 0.57 -10.19
N LEU A 73 -6.70 -0.14 -9.07
CA LEU A 73 -6.71 -1.60 -9.00
C LEU A 73 -8.15 -2.12 -8.87
N SER A 74 -9.00 -1.68 -9.80
CA SER A 74 -10.37 -2.17 -9.95
C SER A 74 -10.55 -2.76 -11.34
N VAL A 75 -11.37 -3.80 -11.45
CA VAL A 75 -11.62 -4.47 -12.74
C VAL A 75 -12.12 -3.47 -13.79
N GLY A 76 -13.05 -2.58 -13.40
CA GLY A 76 -13.57 -1.55 -14.30
C GLY A 76 -12.49 -0.59 -14.79
N THR A 77 -11.65 -0.09 -13.88
CA THR A 77 -10.56 0.84 -14.24
C THR A 77 -9.53 0.16 -15.15
N ILE A 78 -9.12 -1.07 -14.82
CA ILE A 78 -8.12 -1.81 -15.59
C ILE A 78 -8.64 -2.13 -17.00
N SER A 79 -9.88 -2.61 -17.14
CA SER A 79 -10.47 -2.91 -18.46
C SER A 79 -10.63 -1.67 -19.34
N PHE A 80 -10.94 -0.52 -18.73
CA PHE A 80 -10.99 0.76 -19.44
C PHE A 80 -9.61 1.18 -19.96
N ILE A 81 -8.58 1.09 -19.11
CA ILE A 81 -7.20 1.41 -19.49
C ILE A 81 -6.73 0.48 -20.61
N GLU A 82 -6.98 -0.82 -20.49
CA GLU A 82 -6.60 -1.79 -21.53
C GLU A 82 -7.23 -1.46 -22.89
N SER A 83 -8.52 -1.13 -22.91
CA SER A 83 -9.24 -0.74 -24.13
C SER A 83 -8.67 0.53 -24.75
N SER A 84 -8.28 1.49 -23.92
CA SER A 84 -7.66 2.76 -24.35
C SER A 84 -6.26 2.55 -24.92
N LEU A 85 -5.46 1.67 -24.30
CA LEU A 85 -4.11 1.34 -24.78
C LEU A 85 -4.16 0.61 -26.13
N LYS A 86 -5.15 -0.27 -26.35
CA LYS A 86 -5.34 -0.96 -27.63
C LYS A 86 -5.68 0.00 -28.78
N GLN A 87 -6.43 1.07 -28.51
CA GLN A 87 -6.77 2.07 -29.54
C GLN A 87 -5.60 3.00 -29.88
N ASN A 88 -4.74 3.33 -28.90
CA ASN A 88 -3.57 4.18 -29.10
C ASN A 88 -2.35 3.42 -29.68
N GLY A 89 -2.42 2.10 -29.78
CA GLY A 89 -1.36 1.23 -30.30
C GLY A 89 -1.40 0.95 -31.80
N SER A 90 -2.08 1.78 -32.61
CA SER A 90 -1.94 1.74 -34.08
C SER A 90 -0.66 2.46 -34.52
N ILE A 91 0.48 1.79 -34.42
CA ILE A 91 1.70 2.01 -35.24
C ILE A 91 2.11 0.67 -35.81
#